data_AF-A0A177KFL0-F1
#
_entry.id   AF-A0A177KFL0-F1
#
_cell.length_a   1.000
_cell.length_b   1.000
_cell.length_c   1.000
_cell.angle_alpha   90.00
_cell.angle_beta   90.00
_cell.angle_gamma   90.00
#
_symmetry.space_group_name_H-M   'P 1'
#
loop_
_entity.id
_entity.type
_entity.pdbx_description
1 polymer ?
#
loop_
_entity_poly.entity_id
_entity_poly.type
_entity_poly.pdbx_seq_one_letter_code
_entity_poly.pdbx_strand_id
1 'polypeptide(L)'
;MEPVALDIPPALRELTAAEAPFAGVLRAGDPPTVWVDAAAFGASPAWAAHGAEHLLAPMDAAGTPEGPRFVLPHCPVRLDEVLTDGSLPPGVLVTLAVSALRGAREADGLGAEVGRWWVTTEGRPVLALTGTLAWREDTVDLLRRVDAADPALQRALESAAAAIGDPRLLRREGEAIEGALFAAADPEPLPTERREDGHLPKRRERAVAPPHGSGSVAGTVRALLARLVDVGVAERVARAWAAVVRRTRATPRVGDRHADRPTGGRRRVLLVAAAVATAVIVGGALWPSGEGERPATVVGGSADPTRAAAPSASASPVRDENPATADAARSDEGPAEIVDAARGLVDALAACGDAACLEKLWEEPGSARPIDAAGGDYAVEVVDEYGGAAAVRIVTAEVTQVLVMVREEKRWLVREVYDLADQP
;
A
#
# COMPACT_ATOMS: atom_id res chain seq x y z
N MET A 1 -4.28 -33.11 -0.56
CA MET A 1 -4.15 -31.64 -0.61
C MET A 1 -4.52 -31.18 0.80
N GLU A 2 -3.53 -31.02 1.66
CA GLU A 2 -3.78 -30.42 2.98
C GLU A 2 -4.32 -29.00 2.73
N PRO A 3 -5.39 -28.57 3.42
CA PRO A 3 -5.83 -27.19 3.32
C PRO A 3 -4.68 -26.32 3.80
N VAL A 4 -4.19 -25.44 2.93
CA VAL A 4 -3.28 -24.37 3.30
C VAL A 4 -4.04 -23.52 4.34
N ALA A 5 -3.74 -23.73 5.61
CA ALA A 5 -4.23 -22.86 6.67
C ALA A 5 -3.54 -21.51 6.44
N LEU A 6 -4.29 -20.52 5.95
CA LEU A 6 -3.82 -19.15 5.93
C LEU A 6 -3.62 -18.75 7.39
N ASP A 7 -2.37 -18.52 7.77
CA ASP A 7 -2.04 -18.06 9.11
C ASP A 7 -2.76 -16.73 9.36
N ILE A 8 -3.61 -16.73 10.38
CA ILE A 8 -4.36 -15.54 10.78
C ILE A 8 -3.33 -14.53 11.31
N PRO A 9 -3.22 -13.32 10.74
CA PRO A 9 -2.23 -12.35 11.19
C PRO A 9 -2.39 -12.00 12.68
N PRO A 10 -1.30 -11.70 13.40
CA PRO A 10 -1.37 -11.39 14.83
C PRO A 10 -2.38 -10.27 15.14
N ALA A 11 -3.20 -10.47 16.17
CA ALA A 11 -4.07 -9.42 16.68
C ALA A 11 -3.23 -8.35 17.39
N LEU A 12 -3.46 -7.08 17.04
CA LEU A 12 -2.80 -5.94 17.67
C LEU A 12 -3.66 -5.38 18.81
N ARG A 13 -4.93 -5.06 18.52
CA ARG A 13 -5.89 -4.54 19.51
C ARG A 13 -7.32 -4.60 18.99
N GLU A 14 -8.28 -4.45 19.88
CA GLU A 14 -9.68 -4.21 19.52
C GLU A 14 -9.91 -2.73 19.17
N LEU A 15 -10.77 -2.49 18.18
CA LEU A 15 -11.23 -1.18 17.73
C LEU A 15 -12.71 -1.03 18.02
N THR A 16 -13.09 0.12 18.56
CA THR A 16 -14.48 0.52 18.71
C THR A 16 -15.00 1.23 17.46
N ALA A 17 -16.32 1.37 17.31
CA ALA A 17 -16.95 2.14 16.24
C ALA A 17 -16.66 3.66 16.30
N ALA A 18 -16.02 4.14 17.38
CA ALA A 18 -15.51 5.50 17.47
C ALA A 18 -14.12 5.63 16.81
N GLU A 19 -13.36 4.55 16.74
CA GLU A 19 -11.99 4.55 16.25
C GLU A 19 -11.84 4.05 14.81
N ALA A 20 -12.84 3.31 14.33
CA ALA A 20 -12.91 2.76 12.99
C ALA A 20 -14.38 2.71 12.52
N PRO A 21 -14.63 2.59 11.21
CA PRO A 21 -15.98 2.53 10.65
C PRO A 21 -16.84 1.40 11.23
N PHE A 22 -16.20 0.27 11.55
CA PHE A 22 -16.82 -0.90 12.16
C PHE A 22 -15.96 -1.35 13.34
N ALA A 23 -16.60 -1.76 14.44
CA ALA A 23 -15.90 -2.36 15.55
C ALA A 23 -15.33 -3.73 15.14
N GLY A 24 -14.12 -4.05 15.59
CA GLY A 24 -13.43 -5.27 15.16
C GLY A 24 -12.04 -5.41 15.76
N VAL A 25 -11.30 -6.39 15.30
CA VAL A 25 -9.92 -6.62 15.74
C VAL A 25 -8.97 -6.09 14.68
N LEU A 26 -8.14 -5.10 15.05
CA LEU A 26 -7.03 -4.66 14.22
C LEU A 26 -5.97 -5.76 14.23
N ARG A 27 -5.58 -6.21 13.04
CA ARG A 27 -4.54 -7.22 12.86
C ARG A 27 -3.36 -6.65 12.12
N ALA A 28 -2.19 -7.20 12.46
CA ALA A 28 -0.94 -6.88 11.81
C ALA A 28 -1.00 -7.25 10.32
N GLY A 29 -0.27 -6.52 9.51
CA GLY A 29 -0.26 -6.61 8.06
C GLY A 29 0.27 -5.30 7.48
N ASP A 30 0.53 -5.31 6.18
CA ASP A 30 0.91 -4.10 5.46
C ASP A 30 0.10 -4.00 4.15
N PRO A 31 -0.93 -3.14 4.11
CA PRO A 31 -1.46 -2.34 5.22
C PRO A 31 -2.16 -3.19 6.30
N PRO A 32 -2.33 -2.67 7.54
CA PRO A 32 -3.06 -3.37 8.58
C PRO A 32 -4.55 -3.49 8.22
N THR A 33 -5.19 -4.55 8.72
CA THR A 33 -6.59 -4.87 8.39
C THR A 33 -7.45 -4.96 9.64
N VAL A 34 -8.74 -4.65 9.50
CA VAL A 34 -9.72 -4.76 10.58
C VAL A 34 -10.62 -5.95 10.32
N TRP A 35 -10.61 -6.90 11.25
CA TRP A 35 -11.40 -8.11 11.17
C TRP A 35 -12.70 -7.92 11.93
N VAL A 36 -13.80 -7.81 11.19
CA VAL A 36 -15.13 -7.51 11.71
C VAL A 36 -15.96 -8.78 11.73
N ASP A 37 -16.81 -8.92 12.75
CA ASP A 37 -17.79 -10.00 12.80
C ASP A 37 -18.75 -9.94 11.61
N ALA A 38 -18.94 -11.06 10.91
CA ALA A 38 -19.76 -11.07 9.70
C ALA A 38 -21.24 -10.75 9.95
N ALA A 39 -21.79 -11.09 11.12
CA ALA A 39 -23.17 -10.74 11.46
C ALA A 39 -23.30 -9.24 11.73
N ALA A 40 -22.30 -8.61 12.37
CA ALA A 40 -22.27 -7.17 12.58
C ALA A 40 -22.16 -6.39 11.26
N PHE A 41 -21.34 -6.87 10.32
CA PHE A 41 -21.16 -6.23 9.01
C PHE A 41 -22.35 -6.46 8.06
N GLY A 42 -23.00 -7.64 8.13
CA GLY A 42 -24.06 -8.04 7.21
C GLY A 42 -25.30 -7.14 7.20
N ALA A 43 -25.46 -6.27 8.21
CA ALA A 43 -26.50 -5.24 8.23
C ALA A 43 -26.22 -4.06 7.28
N SER A 44 -24.96 -3.85 6.87
CA SER A 44 -24.56 -2.78 5.97
C SER A 44 -24.71 -3.21 4.51
N PRO A 45 -25.27 -2.38 3.60
CA PRO A 45 -25.31 -2.68 2.17
C PRO A 45 -23.90 -2.75 1.53
N ALA A 46 -22.85 -2.37 2.26
CA ALA A 46 -21.47 -2.44 1.81
C ALA A 46 -20.99 -3.86 1.47
N TRP A 47 -21.68 -4.92 1.94
CA TRP A 47 -21.36 -6.29 1.51
C TRP A 47 -21.55 -6.49 -0.01
N ALA A 48 -22.45 -5.71 -0.63
CA ALA A 48 -22.70 -5.76 -2.07
C ALA A 48 -21.80 -4.80 -2.87
N ALA A 49 -20.94 -4.02 -2.21
CA ALA A 49 -20.06 -3.04 -2.83
C ALA A 49 -18.78 -3.67 -3.43
N HIS A 50 -18.86 -4.92 -3.92
CA HIS A 50 -17.69 -5.60 -4.47
C HIS A 50 -17.15 -4.86 -5.70
N GLY A 51 -15.85 -4.55 -5.69
CA GLY A 51 -15.19 -3.78 -6.75
C GLY A 51 -15.44 -2.27 -6.69
N ALA A 52 -16.14 -1.76 -5.69
CA ALA A 52 -16.19 -0.33 -5.42
C ALA A 52 -14.84 0.15 -4.86
N GLU A 53 -14.38 1.32 -5.29
CA GLU A 53 -13.09 1.89 -4.86
C GLU A 53 -13.25 2.94 -3.76
N HIS A 54 -14.42 3.59 -3.70
CA HIS A 54 -14.70 4.69 -2.79
C HIS A 54 -15.85 4.38 -1.82
N LEU A 55 -16.32 3.14 -1.79
CA LEU A 55 -17.09 2.57 -0.69
C LEU A 55 -16.19 1.61 0.12
N LEU A 56 -16.36 1.62 1.44
CA LEU A 56 -15.65 0.66 2.29
C LEU A 56 -16.28 -0.73 2.14
N ALA A 57 -15.69 -1.56 1.29
CA ALA A 57 -16.12 -2.94 1.05
C ALA A 57 -15.15 -3.96 1.70
N PRO A 58 -15.62 -5.19 1.99
CA PRO A 58 -14.74 -6.30 2.37
C PRO A 58 -13.70 -6.58 1.27
N MET A 59 -12.44 -6.64 1.66
CA MET A 59 -11.35 -7.11 0.80
C MET A 59 -11.35 -8.64 0.71
N ASP A 60 -11.67 -9.29 1.83
CA ASP A 60 -11.68 -10.75 1.96
C ASP A 60 -12.64 -11.20 3.09
N ALA A 61 -12.86 -12.50 3.20
CA ALA A 61 -13.57 -13.14 4.28
C ALA A 61 -12.78 -14.33 4.82
N ALA A 62 -12.73 -14.46 6.14
CA ALA A 62 -11.98 -15.52 6.82
C ALA A 62 -12.89 -16.32 7.76
N GLY A 63 -12.75 -17.64 7.76
CA GLY A 63 -13.30 -18.50 8.79
C GLY A 63 -12.38 -18.50 10.01
N THR A 64 -12.90 -18.12 11.17
CA THR A 64 -12.19 -18.21 12.46
C THR A 64 -12.89 -19.19 13.39
N PRO A 65 -12.20 -19.74 14.41
CA PRO A 65 -12.85 -20.57 15.43
C PRO A 65 -14.04 -19.88 16.10
N GLU A 66 -14.00 -18.55 16.19
CA GLU A 66 -15.07 -17.72 16.77
C GLU A 66 -16.20 -17.41 15.78
N GLY A 67 -16.06 -17.79 14.50
CA GLY A 67 -17.04 -17.55 13.44
C GLY A 67 -16.47 -16.88 12.18
N PRO A 68 -17.30 -16.63 11.16
CA PRO A 68 -16.87 -15.93 9.95
C PRO A 68 -16.58 -14.45 10.24
N ARG A 69 -15.50 -13.94 9.62
CA ARG A 69 -15.05 -12.55 9.72
C ARG A 69 -14.95 -11.95 8.33
N PHE A 70 -15.25 -10.66 8.20
CA PHE A 70 -14.88 -9.86 7.03
C PHE A 70 -13.61 -9.08 7.32
N VAL A 71 -12.73 -9.02 6.33
CA VAL A 71 -11.47 -8.28 6.37
C VAL A 71 -11.68 -6.95 5.66
N LEU A 72 -11.52 -5.86 6.39
CA LEU A 72 -11.65 -4.50 5.88
C LEU A 72 -10.31 -3.77 5.91
N PRO A 73 -10.09 -2.79 5.00
CA PRO A 73 -9.01 -1.82 5.14
C PRO A 73 -9.09 -1.10 6.49
N HIS A 74 -7.94 -0.89 7.14
CA HIS A 74 -7.90 -0.02 8.31
C HIS A 74 -8.10 1.44 7.91
N CYS A 75 -9.04 2.10 8.58
CA CYS A 75 -9.36 3.51 8.38
C CYS A 75 -9.17 4.28 9.69
N PRO A 76 -7.96 4.81 9.96
CA PRO A 76 -7.61 5.36 11.28
C PRO A 76 -8.26 6.71 11.61
N VAL A 77 -8.65 7.49 10.60
CA VAL A 77 -9.14 8.86 10.77
C VAL A 77 -10.44 9.08 10.02
N ARG A 78 -11.31 9.90 10.62
CA ARG A 78 -12.54 10.34 9.95
C ARG A 78 -12.21 11.52 9.05
N LEU A 79 -12.94 11.65 7.95
CA LEU A 79 -12.66 12.71 7.00
C LEU A 79 -12.91 14.11 7.59
N ASP A 80 -13.94 14.27 8.43
CA ASP A 80 -14.24 15.54 9.11
C ASP A 80 -13.08 16.01 10.02
N GLU A 81 -12.39 15.08 10.70
CA GLU A 81 -11.20 15.38 11.51
C GLU A 81 -10.07 15.96 10.65
N VAL A 82 -9.88 15.44 9.42
CA VAL A 82 -8.86 15.93 8.48
C VAL A 82 -9.17 17.35 8.00
N LEU A 83 -10.45 17.69 7.81
CA LEU A 83 -10.88 19.00 7.30
C LEU A 83 -10.97 20.09 8.38
N THR A 84 -10.72 19.79 9.65
CA THR A 84 -10.94 20.74 10.75
C THR A 84 -9.87 21.84 10.82
N ASP A 85 -8.68 21.64 10.21
CA ASP A 85 -7.54 22.55 10.32
C ASP A 85 -7.04 23.07 8.96
N GLY A 86 -7.16 24.38 8.75
CA GLY A 86 -6.37 25.13 7.77
C GLY A 86 -6.69 24.88 6.29
N SER A 87 -5.97 25.59 5.43
CA SER A 87 -6.06 25.41 3.97
C SER A 87 -5.34 24.12 3.59
N LEU A 88 -6.07 23.19 2.97
CA LEU A 88 -5.51 21.95 2.46
C LEU A 88 -4.74 22.20 1.15
N PRO A 89 -3.67 21.44 0.88
CA PRO A 89 -2.99 21.48 -0.41
C PRO A 89 -3.95 21.21 -1.58
N PRO A 90 -3.75 21.84 -2.75
CA PRO A 90 -4.60 21.63 -3.92
C PRO A 90 -4.78 20.16 -4.31
N GLY A 91 -3.70 19.36 -4.24
CA GLY A 91 -3.78 17.93 -4.59
C GLY A 91 -4.63 17.11 -3.64
N VAL A 92 -4.64 17.46 -2.35
CA VAL A 92 -5.51 16.83 -1.35
C VAL A 92 -6.98 17.17 -1.62
N LEU A 93 -7.28 18.41 -2.01
CA LEU A 93 -8.63 18.84 -2.40
C LEU A 93 -9.12 18.09 -3.65
N VAL A 94 -8.24 17.84 -4.63
CA VAL A 94 -8.56 17.03 -5.82
C VAL A 94 -8.90 15.60 -5.40
N THR A 95 -8.07 14.95 -4.58
CA THR A 95 -8.33 13.57 -4.09
C THR A 95 -9.64 13.48 -3.32
N LEU A 96 -9.92 14.45 -2.45
CA LEU A 96 -11.18 14.56 -1.72
C LEU A 96 -12.38 14.61 -2.68
N ALA A 97 -12.37 15.56 -3.62
CA ALA A 97 -13.50 15.82 -4.50
C ALA A 97 -13.75 14.69 -5.51
N VAL A 98 -12.69 14.11 -6.07
CA VAL A 98 -12.79 12.95 -6.98
C VAL A 98 -13.35 11.75 -6.22
N SER A 99 -12.87 11.48 -5.01
CA SER A 99 -13.36 10.38 -4.18
C SER A 99 -14.83 10.58 -3.82
N ALA A 100 -15.24 11.81 -3.48
CA ALA A 100 -16.63 12.16 -3.22
C ALA A 100 -17.53 11.94 -4.44
N LEU A 101 -17.10 12.36 -5.64
CA LEU A 101 -17.84 12.15 -6.88
C LEU A 101 -18.01 10.68 -7.24
N ARG A 102 -16.94 9.88 -7.10
CA ARG A 102 -16.97 8.45 -7.41
C ARG A 102 -17.75 7.67 -6.38
N GLY A 103 -17.50 7.90 -5.09
CA GLY A 103 -18.26 7.27 -4.01
C GLY A 103 -19.74 7.63 -4.04
N ALA A 104 -20.11 8.84 -4.46
CA ALA A 104 -21.52 9.20 -4.65
C ALA A 104 -22.19 8.36 -5.74
N ARG A 105 -21.49 8.08 -6.86
CA ARG A 105 -22.03 7.21 -7.92
C ARG A 105 -22.13 5.75 -7.47
N GLU A 106 -21.14 5.28 -6.72
CA GLU A 106 -21.14 3.93 -6.16
C GLU A 106 -22.28 3.76 -5.13
N ALA A 107 -22.47 4.74 -4.24
CA ALA A 107 -23.55 4.76 -3.26
C ALA A 107 -24.93 4.82 -3.93
N ASP A 108 -25.09 5.63 -4.98
CA ASP A 108 -26.30 5.67 -5.81
C ASP A 108 -26.60 4.30 -6.42
N GLY A 109 -25.57 3.60 -6.92
CA GLY A 109 -25.69 2.26 -7.50
C GLY A 109 -26.22 1.22 -6.53
N LEU A 110 -25.95 1.40 -5.23
CA LEU A 110 -26.42 0.52 -4.15
C LEU A 110 -27.73 1.01 -3.51
N GLY A 111 -28.23 2.19 -3.87
CA GLY A 111 -29.38 2.82 -3.19
C GLY A 111 -29.09 3.11 -1.72
N ALA A 112 -27.83 3.39 -1.38
CA ALA A 112 -27.46 3.71 -0.02
C ALA A 112 -27.87 5.13 0.35
N GLU A 113 -28.45 5.31 1.53
CA GLU A 113 -28.89 6.62 2.03
C GLU A 113 -28.03 7.14 3.18
N VAL A 114 -27.39 6.21 3.91
CA VAL A 114 -26.59 6.54 5.10
C VAL A 114 -25.13 6.11 4.95
N GLY A 115 -24.24 6.88 5.57
CA GLY A 115 -22.83 6.57 5.60
C GLY A 115 -21.99 7.71 6.18
N ARG A 116 -20.72 7.43 6.40
CA ARG A 116 -19.73 8.41 6.87
C ARG A 116 -18.40 8.20 6.17
N TRP A 117 -17.72 9.29 5.85
CA TRP A 117 -16.41 9.26 5.20
C TRP A 117 -15.27 9.03 6.19
N TRP A 118 -14.36 8.16 5.79
CA TRP A 118 -13.12 7.85 6.48
C TRP A 118 -11.95 7.87 5.50
N VAL A 119 -10.73 7.89 6.02
CA VAL A 119 -9.51 7.81 5.21
C VAL A 119 -8.80 6.50 5.52
N THR A 120 -8.42 5.74 4.49
CA THR A 120 -7.61 4.52 4.64
C THR A 120 -6.18 4.87 5.08
N THR A 121 -5.39 3.88 5.48
CA THR A 121 -3.96 4.07 5.79
C THR A 121 -3.12 4.59 4.61
N GLU A 122 -3.63 4.51 3.39
CA GLU A 122 -3.00 5.01 2.16
C GLU A 122 -3.44 6.44 1.79
N GLY A 123 -4.27 7.08 2.63
CA GLY A 123 -4.75 8.44 2.35
C GLY A 123 -5.91 8.50 1.35
N ARG A 124 -6.59 7.38 1.09
CA ARG A 124 -7.78 7.33 0.22
C ARG A 124 -9.06 7.59 1.02
N PRO A 125 -9.89 8.55 0.64
CA PRO A 125 -11.23 8.69 1.19
C PRO A 125 -12.14 7.54 0.73
N VAL A 126 -12.80 6.90 1.69
CA VAL A 126 -13.80 5.85 1.48
C VAL A 126 -15.06 6.13 2.30
N LEU A 127 -16.23 5.89 1.70
CA LEU A 127 -17.52 6.03 2.36
C LEU A 127 -17.89 4.70 3.01
N ALA A 128 -17.96 4.67 4.33
CA ALA A 128 -18.47 3.54 5.07
C ALA A 128 -19.99 3.66 5.23
N LEU A 129 -20.74 2.70 4.69
CA LEU A 129 -22.21 2.67 4.73
C LEU A 129 -22.72 2.17 6.08
N THR A 130 -22.45 2.96 7.11
CA THR A 130 -22.74 2.69 8.52
C THR A 130 -23.21 3.96 9.23
N GLY A 131 -23.76 3.81 10.44
CA GLY A 131 -24.30 4.90 11.22
C GLY A 131 -25.64 5.43 10.68
N THR A 132 -25.90 6.72 10.93
CA THR A 132 -27.21 7.34 10.67
C THR A 132 -27.14 8.64 9.88
N LEU A 133 -25.94 9.10 9.53
CA LEU A 133 -25.79 10.34 8.76
C LEU A 133 -26.20 10.12 7.31
N ALA A 134 -26.99 11.06 6.77
CA ALA A 134 -27.31 11.12 5.34
C ALA A 134 -26.03 11.50 4.59
N TRP A 135 -25.38 10.50 3.97
CA TRP A 135 -24.03 10.70 3.43
C TRP A 135 -24.00 11.80 2.37
N ARG A 136 -25.08 11.96 1.58
CA ARG A 136 -25.12 12.93 0.48
C ARG A 136 -25.05 14.36 1.00
N GLU A 137 -25.92 14.69 1.95
CA GLU A 137 -25.97 16.03 2.56
C GLU A 137 -24.64 16.34 3.25
N ASP A 138 -24.12 15.38 4.02
CA ASP A 138 -22.82 15.51 4.71
C ASP A 138 -21.66 15.70 3.72
N THR A 139 -21.65 14.98 2.59
CA THR A 139 -20.61 15.12 1.54
C THR A 139 -20.64 16.50 0.89
N VAL A 140 -21.84 17.01 0.59
CA VAL A 140 -22.00 18.36 0.03
C VAL A 140 -21.51 19.41 1.02
N ASP A 141 -21.82 19.25 2.31
CA ASP A 141 -21.37 20.16 3.36
C ASP A 141 -19.86 20.07 3.61
N LEU A 142 -19.25 18.89 3.49
CA LEU A 142 -17.79 18.72 3.53
C LEU A 142 -17.10 19.49 2.39
N LEU A 143 -17.58 19.34 1.15
CA LEU A 143 -17.00 20.01 -0.01
C LEU A 143 -17.19 21.53 0.01
N ARG A 144 -18.29 22.03 0.62
CA ARG A 144 -18.54 23.47 0.76
C ARG A 144 -17.73 24.13 1.89
N ARG A 145 -17.17 23.34 2.81
CA ARG A 145 -16.35 23.85 3.91
C ARG A 145 -14.89 24.09 3.52
N VAL A 146 -14.44 23.51 2.42
CA VAL A 146 -13.06 23.66 1.95
C VAL A 146 -12.96 24.81 0.96
N ASP A 147 -11.90 25.60 1.10
CA ASP A 147 -11.58 26.70 0.21
C ASP A 147 -10.28 26.43 -0.54
N ALA A 148 -10.31 26.64 -1.86
CA ALA A 148 -9.14 26.60 -2.72
C ALA A 148 -8.66 28.02 -3.05
N ALA A 149 -7.35 28.24 -2.95
CA ALA A 149 -6.74 29.51 -3.36
C ALA A 149 -6.83 29.75 -4.88
N ASP A 150 -6.83 28.68 -5.68
CA ASP A 150 -7.02 28.75 -7.13
C ASP A 150 -8.52 28.86 -7.49
N PRO A 151 -8.96 29.94 -8.15
CA PRO A 151 -10.35 30.08 -8.58
C PRO A 151 -10.84 28.98 -9.53
N ALA A 152 -9.96 28.33 -10.30
CA ALA A 152 -10.35 27.22 -11.17
C ALA A 152 -10.69 25.97 -10.35
N LEU A 153 -9.83 25.61 -9.40
CA LEU A 153 -10.09 24.54 -8.45
C LEU A 153 -11.33 24.83 -7.61
N GLN A 154 -11.50 26.05 -7.10
CA GLN A 154 -12.67 26.46 -6.32
C GLN A 154 -13.98 26.22 -7.09
N ARG A 155 -14.05 26.65 -8.36
CA ARG A 155 -15.23 26.40 -9.20
C ARG A 155 -15.47 24.91 -9.46
N ALA A 156 -14.42 24.12 -9.60
CA ALA A 156 -14.53 22.67 -9.78
C ALA A 156 -15.08 22.00 -8.51
N LEU A 157 -14.65 22.43 -7.32
CA LEU A 157 -15.17 21.97 -6.02
C LEU A 157 -16.65 22.32 -5.87
N GLU A 158 -17.04 23.56 -6.17
CA GLU A 158 -18.44 23.99 -6.15
C GLU A 158 -19.32 23.19 -7.13
N SER A 159 -18.80 22.91 -8.32
CA SER A 159 -19.48 22.07 -9.32
C SER A 159 -19.63 20.64 -8.85
N ALA A 160 -18.60 20.07 -8.19
CA ALA A 160 -18.66 18.74 -7.61
C ALA A 160 -19.72 18.65 -6.51
N ALA A 161 -19.77 19.63 -5.59
CA ALA A 161 -20.78 19.71 -4.55
C ALA A 161 -22.20 19.83 -5.14
N ALA A 162 -22.39 20.66 -6.17
CA ALA A 162 -23.67 20.78 -6.86
C ALA A 162 -24.10 19.48 -7.54
N ALA A 163 -23.16 18.80 -8.22
CA ALA A 163 -23.41 17.53 -8.89
C ALA A 163 -23.78 16.42 -7.90
N ILE A 164 -23.07 16.28 -6.78
CA ILE A 164 -23.37 15.29 -5.75
C ILE A 164 -24.76 15.53 -5.14
N GLY A 165 -25.19 16.78 -5.02
CA GLY A 165 -26.54 17.15 -4.57
C GLY A 165 -27.67 16.74 -5.53
N ASP A 166 -27.40 16.56 -6.83
CA ASP A 166 -28.37 16.13 -7.83
C ASP A 166 -27.88 14.88 -8.61
N PRO A 167 -28.42 13.67 -8.31
CA PRO A 167 -28.03 12.44 -9.00
C PRO A 167 -28.13 12.48 -10.53
N ARG A 168 -29.05 13.29 -11.09
CA ARG A 168 -29.15 13.45 -12.56
C ARG A 168 -27.99 14.26 -13.11
N LEU A 169 -27.59 15.30 -12.38
CA LEU A 169 -26.44 16.13 -12.72
C LEU A 169 -25.14 15.33 -12.59
N LEU A 170 -24.96 14.59 -11.48
CA LEU A 170 -23.80 13.71 -11.26
C LEU A 170 -23.57 12.73 -12.42
N ARG A 171 -24.64 12.09 -12.91
CA ARG A 171 -24.54 11.15 -14.04
C ARG A 171 -24.19 11.84 -15.36
N ARG A 172 -24.58 13.10 -15.56
CA ARG A 172 -24.37 13.82 -16.81
C ARG A 172 -23.02 14.53 -16.86
N GLU A 173 -22.61 15.13 -15.75
CA GLU A 173 -21.48 16.06 -15.71
C GLU A 173 -20.30 15.55 -14.89
N GLY A 174 -20.47 14.47 -14.12
CA GLY A 174 -19.43 14.03 -13.18
C GLY A 174 -18.07 13.74 -13.84
N GLU A 175 -18.03 13.17 -15.05
CA GLU A 175 -16.76 12.94 -15.77
C GLU A 175 -16.09 14.26 -16.18
N ALA A 176 -16.87 15.26 -16.61
CA ALA A 176 -16.35 16.57 -16.99
C ALA A 176 -15.83 17.32 -15.75
N ILE A 177 -16.52 17.20 -14.62
CA ILE A 177 -16.10 17.79 -13.34
C ILE A 177 -14.81 17.12 -12.84
N GLU A 178 -14.70 15.79 -12.89
CA GLU A 178 -13.44 15.08 -12.59
C GLU A 178 -12.29 15.57 -13.48
N GLY A 179 -12.54 15.73 -14.79
CA GLY A 179 -11.55 16.30 -15.70
C GLY A 179 -11.10 17.72 -15.34
N ALA A 180 -12.01 18.55 -14.84
CA ALA A 180 -11.69 19.90 -14.38
C ALA A 180 -10.87 19.89 -13.09
N LEU A 181 -11.15 18.97 -12.16
CA LEU A 181 -10.36 18.79 -10.93
C LEU A 181 -8.92 18.39 -11.25
N PHE A 182 -8.72 17.37 -12.10
CA PHE A 182 -7.38 16.93 -12.51
C PHE A 182 -6.63 17.94 -13.39
N ALA A 183 -7.35 18.85 -14.06
CA ALA A 183 -6.71 19.94 -14.80
C ALA A 183 -6.20 21.06 -13.88
N ALA A 184 -6.73 21.17 -12.65
CA ALA A 184 -6.38 22.21 -11.71
C ALA A 184 -5.17 21.83 -10.83
N ALA A 185 -5.08 20.58 -10.38
CA ALA A 185 -3.93 20.07 -9.62
C ALA A 185 -3.77 18.55 -9.76
N ASP A 186 -2.55 18.07 -9.55
CA ASP A 186 -2.27 16.63 -9.44
C ASP A 186 -2.78 16.10 -8.08
N PRO A 187 -3.39 14.91 -8.02
CA PRO A 187 -3.94 14.36 -6.78
C PRO A 187 -2.85 13.97 -5.77
N GLU A 188 -3.10 14.24 -4.50
CA GLU A 188 -2.22 13.89 -3.37
C GLU A 188 -3.01 13.11 -2.29
N PRO A 189 -2.39 12.15 -1.58
CA PRO A 189 -3.07 11.38 -0.52
C PRO A 189 -3.46 12.28 0.66
N LEU A 190 -4.58 11.95 1.30
CA LEU A 190 -4.99 12.64 2.54
C LEU A 190 -4.09 12.23 3.71
N PRO A 191 -3.86 13.13 4.69
CA PRO A 191 -3.23 12.77 5.95
C PRO A 191 -3.95 11.61 6.66
N THR A 192 -3.18 10.67 7.19
CA THR A 192 -3.70 9.44 7.83
C THR A 192 -3.41 9.36 9.33
N GLU A 193 -2.63 10.29 9.87
CA GLU A 193 -2.29 10.34 11.28
C GLU A 193 -3.43 11.00 12.07
N ARG A 194 -3.91 10.32 13.12
CA ARG A 194 -4.90 10.90 14.04
C ARG A 194 -4.22 12.00 14.82
N ARG A 195 -4.70 13.23 14.66
CA ARG A 195 -4.23 14.36 15.45
C ARG A 195 -4.68 14.14 16.90
N GLU A 196 -3.74 14.08 17.82
CA GLU A 196 -4.08 14.10 19.25
C GLU A 196 -4.63 15.50 19.57
N ASP A 197 -5.93 15.59 19.81
CA ASP A 197 -6.55 16.82 20.29
C ASP A 197 -5.80 17.32 21.52
N GLY A 198 -5.29 18.55 21.44
CA GLY A 198 -4.44 19.19 22.44
C GLY A 198 -5.15 19.48 23.76
N HIS A 199 -5.50 18.44 24.52
CA HIS A 199 -5.95 18.49 25.90
C HIS A 199 -5.43 17.29 26.70
N LEU A 200 -4.11 17.08 26.67
CA LEU A 200 -3.43 16.37 27.74
C LEU A 200 -2.74 17.40 28.65
N PRO A 201 -3.05 17.48 29.96
CA PRO A 201 -2.23 18.28 30.85
C PRO A 201 -0.82 17.71 30.80
N LYS A 202 0.20 18.56 30.59
CA LYS A 202 1.63 18.21 30.65
C LYS A 202 1.86 17.29 31.84
N ARG A 203 1.91 15.98 31.58
CA ARG A 203 2.13 14.96 32.60
C ARG A 203 3.58 15.15 33.00
N ARG A 204 3.80 15.74 34.18
CA ARG A 204 5.11 15.75 34.82
C ARG A 204 5.68 14.33 34.74
N GLU A 205 6.81 14.22 34.06
CA GLU A 205 7.60 13.01 33.96
C GLU A 205 7.84 12.48 35.37
N ARG A 206 7.13 11.42 35.70
CA ARG A 206 7.54 10.52 36.76
C ARG A 206 8.19 9.36 36.04
N ALA A 207 9.51 9.31 36.12
CA ALA A 207 10.31 8.20 35.65
C ALA A 207 9.69 6.89 36.18
N VAL A 208 9.11 6.13 35.26
CA VAL A 208 8.74 4.73 35.47
C VAL A 208 9.55 3.99 34.42
N ALA A 209 10.54 3.24 34.87
CA ALA A 209 11.31 2.34 34.04
C ALA A 209 10.35 1.34 33.36
N PRO A 210 10.38 1.18 32.03
CA PRO A 210 9.59 0.16 31.36
C PRO A 210 10.22 -1.23 31.59
N PRO A 211 9.40 -2.28 31.74
CA PRO A 211 9.90 -3.64 31.72
C PRO A 211 10.38 -3.98 30.30
N HIS A 212 11.56 -4.60 30.20
CA HIS A 212 12.11 -5.12 28.96
C HIS A 212 11.15 -6.13 28.32
N GLY A 213 10.47 -5.70 27.26
CA GLY A 213 9.74 -6.56 26.33
C GLY A 213 10.39 -6.45 24.97
N SER A 214 10.92 -7.57 24.47
CA SER A 214 11.55 -7.71 23.16
C SER A 214 10.51 -7.52 22.04
N GLY A 215 10.26 -6.27 21.65
CA GLY A 215 9.58 -5.94 20.40
C GLY A 215 10.56 -6.15 19.24
N SER A 216 10.16 -6.93 18.23
CA SER A 216 11.00 -7.20 17.07
C SER A 216 11.20 -5.92 16.25
N VAL A 217 12.43 -5.41 16.29
CA VAL A 217 12.89 -4.18 15.61
C VAL A 217 12.72 -4.27 14.08
N ALA A 218 12.58 -5.49 13.54
CA ALA A 218 12.22 -5.73 12.14
C ALA A 218 10.83 -5.20 11.76
N GLY A 219 9.95 -4.89 12.72
CA GLY A 219 8.67 -4.21 12.45
C GLY A 219 8.84 -2.71 12.22
N THR A 220 9.67 -2.05 13.05
CA THR A 220 9.89 -0.60 13.00
C THR A 220 10.69 -0.18 11.76
N VAL A 221 11.71 -0.96 11.41
CA VAL A 221 12.53 -0.72 10.20
C VAL A 221 11.70 -0.87 8.92
N ARG A 222 10.80 -1.86 8.89
CA ARG A 222 9.92 -2.12 7.75
C ARG A 222 8.90 -1.00 7.52
N ALA A 223 8.32 -0.47 8.59
CA ALA A 223 7.38 0.65 8.53
C ALA A 223 8.03 1.96 8.01
N LEU A 224 9.32 2.16 8.29
CA LEU A 224 10.07 3.32 7.80
C LEU A 224 10.45 3.17 6.32
N LEU A 225 10.83 1.96 5.88
CA LEU A 225 11.14 1.67 4.48
C LEU A 225 9.93 1.77 3.55
N ALA A 226 8.76 1.30 3.99
CA ALA A 226 7.52 1.45 3.26
C ALA A 226 7.22 2.93 2.94
N ARG A 227 7.48 3.84 3.90
CA ARG A 227 7.32 5.29 3.72
C ARG A 227 8.31 5.91 2.72
N LEU A 228 9.47 5.28 2.49
CA LEU A 228 10.57 5.83 1.67
C LEU A 228 10.57 5.33 0.22
N VAL A 229 10.03 4.13 -0.04
CA VAL A 229 10.00 3.51 -1.37
C VAL A 229 8.87 4.07 -2.25
N ASP A 230 7.76 4.54 -1.65
CA ASP A 230 6.59 5.04 -2.40
C ASP A 230 6.83 6.36 -3.14
N VAL A 231 7.81 7.17 -2.72
CA VAL A 231 8.10 8.46 -3.37
C VAL A 231 8.89 8.28 -4.69
N GLY A 232 9.75 7.26 -4.79
CA GLY A 232 10.63 7.08 -5.95
C GLY A 232 10.03 6.28 -7.12
N VAL A 233 9.06 5.41 -6.85
CA VAL A 233 8.43 4.56 -7.89
C VAL A 233 7.36 5.37 -8.66
N ALA A 234 6.66 6.28 -8.00
CA ALA A 234 5.68 7.18 -8.61
C ALA A 234 6.31 8.09 -9.68
N GLU A 235 7.50 8.65 -9.45
CA GLU A 235 8.16 9.55 -10.38
C GLU A 235 8.69 8.87 -11.67
N ARG A 236 9.04 7.57 -11.61
CA ARG A 236 9.56 6.84 -12.78
C ARG A 236 8.44 6.37 -13.70
N VAL A 237 7.27 6.04 -13.14
CA VAL A 237 6.06 5.72 -13.92
C VAL A 237 5.50 6.98 -14.60
N ALA A 238 5.51 8.12 -13.90
CA ALA A 238 5.04 9.40 -14.44
C ALA A 238 5.88 9.88 -15.65
N ARG A 239 7.21 9.70 -15.61
CA ARG A 239 8.10 10.10 -16.73
C ARG A 239 7.96 9.20 -17.96
N ALA A 240 7.71 7.90 -17.78
CA ALA A 240 7.46 6.99 -18.90
C ALA A 240 6.08 7.25 -19.56
N TRP A 241 5.06 7.59 -18.77
CA TRP A 241 3.72 7.92 -19.26
C TRP A 241 3.64 9.28 -19.95
N ALA A 242 4.36 10.30 -19.46
CA ALA A 242 4.38 11.63 -20.06
C ALA A 242 5.02 11.64 -21.47
N ALA A 243 5.92 10.72 -21.78
CA ALA A 243 6.52 10.58 -23.12
C ALA A 243 5.57 9.91 -24.12
N VAL A 244 4.74 8.96 -23.66
CA VAL A 244 3.76 8.25 -24.49
C VAL A 244 2.56 9.13 -24.82
N VAL A 245 2.06 9.89 -23.84
CA VAL A 245 0.90 10.79 -24.02
C VAL A 245 1.21 11.97 -24.94
N ARG A 246 2.47 12.45 -24.98
CA ARG A 246 2.91 13.50 -25.91
C ARG A 246 3.03 12.99 -27.36
N ARG A 247 3.28 11.69 -27.57
CA ARG A 247 3.35 11.09 -28.91
C ARG A 247 1.97 10.76 -29.50
N THR A 248 0.97 10.52 -28.66
CA THR A 248 -0.40 10.18 -29.11
C THR A 248 -1.32 11.38 -29.28
N ARG A 249 -0.96 12.56 -28.73
CA ARG A 249 -1.72 13.81 -28.90
C ARG A 249 -1.25 14.73 -30.04
N ALA A 250 -0.25 14.31 -30.82
CA ALA A 250 0.13 15.02 -32.04
C ALA A 250 -0.79 14.65 -33.21
N THR A 251 -2.00 15.21 -33.25
CA THR A 251 -2.83 15.23 -34.46
C THR A 251 -2.41 16.42 -35.34
N PRO A 252 -2.14 16.24 -36.65
CA PRO A 252 -1.83 17.35 -37.54
C PRO A 252 -3.09 18.16 -37.85
N ARG A 253 -3.05 19.48 -37.62
CA ARG A 253 -4.08 20.43 -38.05
C ARG A 253 -3.86 20.84 -39.52
N VAL A 254 -4.68 20.25 -40.38
CA VAL A 254 -5.37 20.74 -41.61
C VAL A 254 -4.78 21.90 -42.46
N GLY A 255 -4.58 21.58 -43.74
CA GLY A 255 -4.84 22.37 -44.96
C GLY A 255 -4.88 21.36 -46.13
N ASP A 256 -5.74 21.35 -47.15
CA ASP A 256 -6.60 22.34 -47.79
C ASP A 256 -7.70 21.59 -48.60
N ARG A 257 -8.66 22.32 -49.16
CA ARG A 257 -9.92 21.89 -49.81
C ARG A 257 -9.80 20.90 -51.01
N HIS A 258 -10.70 19.90 -51.10
CA HIS A 258 -11.71 19.68 -52.17
C HIS A 258 -12.39 18.30 -52.12
N ALA A 259 -13.58 18.22 -52.74
CA ALA A 259 -14.55 17.13 -52.74
C ALA A 259 -14.05 15.78 -53.30
N ASP A 260 -14.45 14.65 -52.68
CA ASP A 260 -15.35 13.63 -53.26
C ASP A 260 -15.60 12.45 -52.28
N ARG A 261 -16.63 11.65 -52.59
CA ARG A 261 -17.32 10.55 -51.85
C ARG A 261 -16.52 9.54 -50.96
N PRO A 262 -17.22 8.82 -50.03
CA PRO A 262 -16.59 7.97 -49.03
C PRO A 262 -16.46 6.49 -49.48
N THR A 263 -15.27 5.90 -49.38
CA THR A 263 -15.08 4.45 -49.18
C THR A 263 -13.74 4.19 -48.48
N GLY A 264 -13.70 3.32 -47.45
CA GLY A 264 -12.42 2.76 -46.97
C GLY A 264 -12.15 2.69 -45.45
N GLY A 265 -13.17 2.55 -44.60
CA GLY A 265 -12.97 2.42 -43.13
C GLY A 265 -12.36 1.10 -42.63
N ARG A 266 -12.24 0.06 -43.47
CA ARG A 266 -11.83 -1.28 -43.01
C ARG A 266 -10.31 -1.53 -42.97
N ARG A 267 -9.51 -0.79 -43.74
CA ARG A 267 -8.04 -0.99 -43.79
C ARG A 267 -7.30 -0.42 -42.57
N ARG A 268 -7.82 0.63 -41.95
CA ARG A 268 -7.18 1.25 -40.76
C ARG A 268 -7.42 0.44 -39.49
N VAL A 269 -8.57 -0.23 -39.38
CA VAL A 269 -8.89 -1.12 -38.25
C VAL A 269 -8.04 -2.40 -38.28
N LEU A 270 -7.76 -2.95 -39.47
CA LEU A 270 -6.91 -4.13 -39.61
C LEU A 270 -5.44 -3.88 -39.24
N LEU A 271 -4.92 -2.67 -39.48
CA LEU A 271 -3.54 -2.31 -39.14
C LEU A 271 -3.33 -2.13 -37.63
N VAL A 272 -4.33 -1.62 -36.91
CA VAL A 272 -4.26 -1.47 -35.44
C VAL A 272 -4.37 -2.83 -34.75
N ALA A 273 -5.24 -3.73 -35.24
CA ALA A 273 -5.35 -5.08 -34.70
C ALA A 273 -4.07 -5.91 -34.90
N ALA A 274 -3.40 -5.77 -36.05
CA ALA A 274 -2.14 -6.46 -36.32
C ALA A 274 -0.99 -6.01 -35.39
N ALA A 275 -0.92 -4.71 -35.07
CA ALA A 275 0.09 -4.17 -34.17
C ALA A 275 -0.09 -4.66 -32.72
N VAL A 276 -1.34 -4.75 -32.24
CA VAL A 276 -1.65 -5.29 -30.89
C VAL A 276 -1.32 -6.78 -30.81
N ALA A 277 -1.66 -7.57 -31.83
CA ALA A 277 -1.33 -9.00 -31.84
C ALA A 277 0.19 -9.26 -31.82
N THR A 278 0.98 -8.42 -32.50
CA THR A 278 2.44 -8.58 -32.54
C THR A 278 3.07 -8.20 -31.20
N ALA A 279 2.54 -7.17 -30.51
CA ALA A 279 2.98 -6.79 -29.17
C ALA A 279 2.68 -7.88 -28.12
N VAL A 280 1.52 -8.54 -28.21
CA VAL A 280 1.16 -9.65 -27.30
C VAL A 280 2.04 -10.88 -27.55
N ILE A 281 2.37 -11.20 -28.80
CA ILE A 281 3.23 -12.34 -29.13
C ILE A 281 4.68 -12.09 -28.66
N VAL A 282 5.21 -10.88 -28.85
CA VAL A 282 6.56 -10.54 -28.41
C VAL A 282 6.64 -10.43 -26.87
N GLY A 283 5.60 -9.87 -26.22
CA GLY A 283 5.53 -9.83 -24.75
C GLY A 283 5.36 -11.20 -24.10
N GLY A 284 4.59 -12.10 -24.73
CA GLY A 284 4.39 -13.47 -24.25
C GLY A 284 5.60 -14.39 -24.46
N ALA A 285 6.37 -14.17 -25.54
CA ALA A 285 7.58 -14.95 -25.83
C ALA A 285 8.78 -14.57 -24.95
N LEU A 286 8.72 -13.44 -24.25
CA LEU A 286 9.73 -12.99 -23.27
C LEU A 286 9.37 -13.39 -21.83
N TRP A 287 8.26 -14.10 -21.63
CA TRP A 287 7.91 -14.67 -20.34
C TRP A 287 8.66 -15.99 -20.14
N PRO A 288 9.42 -16.17 -19.06
CA PRO A 288 10.18 -17.40 -18.83
C PRO A 288 9.21 -18.55 -18.53
N SER A 289 8.93 -19.37 -19.53
CA SER A 289 8.23 -20.63 -19.37
C SER A 289 9.21 -21.68 -18.86
N GLY A 290 9.07 -22.06 -17.59
CA GLY A 290 9.73 -23.25 -17.04
C GLY A 290 9.27 -24.49 -17.82
N GLU A 291 10.21 -25.15 -18.46
CA GLU A 291 10.00 -26.42 -19.16
C GLU A 291 9.64 -27.53 -18.16
N GLY A 292 8.54 -28.22 -18.43
CA GLY A 292 8.04 -29.32 -17.61
C GLY A 292 6.88 -30.05 -18.26
N GLU A 293 6.97 -30.29 -19.57
CA GLU A 293 5.98 -31.07 -20.32
C GLU A 293 6.19 -32.57 -20.04
N ARG A 294 5.20 -33.21 -19.40
CA ARG A 294 4.93 -34.65 -19.57
C ARG A 294 3.43 -34.90 -19.68
N PRO A 295 3.00 -35.79 -20.58
CA PRO A 295 1.63 -35.84 -21.06
C PRO A 295 0.70 -36.65 -20.16
N ALA A 296 -0.57 -36.27 -20.15
CA ALA A 296 -1.66 -36.97 -19.50
C ALA A 296 -1.93 -38.33 -20.17
N THR A 297 -1.77 -39.42 -19.41
CA THR A 297 -2.35 -40.72 -19.74
C THR A 297 -3.68 -40.91 -19.03
N VAL A 298 -4.73 -41.12 -19.81
CA VAL A 298 -6.07 -41.54 -19.39
C VAL A 298 -6.03 -43.00 -18.96
N VAL A 299 -6.44 -43.32 -17.73
CA VAL A 299 -7.02 -44.63 -17.38
C VAL A 299 -8.17 -44.39 -16.41
N GLY A 300 -9.39 -44.70 -16.86
CA GLY A 300 -10.55 -44.86 -15.98
C GLY A 300 -10.61 -46.26 -15.38
N GLY A 301 -11.30 -46.39 -14.25
CA GLY A 301 -11.60 -47.71 -13.68
C GLY A 301 -12.01 -47.70 -12.21
N SER A 302 -13.31 -47.49 -11.99
CA SER A 302 -14.17 -48.00 -10.91
C SER A 302 -13.57 -49.00 -9.89
N ALA A 303 -13.74 -48.74 -8.59
CA ALA A 303 -14.48 -49.58 -7.63
C ALA A 303 -14.11 -49.26 -6.16
N ASP A 304 -15.13 -48.96 -5.36
CA ASP A 304 -15.18 -49.13 -3.89
C ASP A 304 -15.98 -50.44 -3.63
N PRO A 305 -16.14 -51.02 -2.41
CA PRO A 305 -15.51 -50.77 -1.11
C PRO A 305 -15.06 -52.06 -0.35
N THR A 306 -14.56 -51.87 0.88
CA THR A 306 -14.71 -52.74 2.09
C THR A 306 -13.41 -53.35 2.63
N ARG A 307 -13.02 -52.97 3.87
CA ARG A 307 -13.00 -53.85 5.08
C ARG A 307 -12.23 -53.25 6.28
N ALA A 308 -12.99 -52.99 7.36
CA ALA A 308 -12.78 -53.22 8.81
C ALA A 308 -11.45 -52.89 9.57
N ALA A 309 -11.62 -52.09 10.65
CA ALA A 309 -11.26 -52.27 12.09
C ALA A 309 -9.95 -53.01 12.49
N ALA A 310 -9.16 -52.67 13.53
CA ALA A 310 -9.10 -51.64 14.58
C ALA A 310 -7.68 -51.75 15.27
N PRO A 311 -7.42 -51.35 16.55
CA PRO A 311 -6.42 -50.35 16.96
C PRO A 311 -5.12 -50.91 17.60
N SER A 312 -4.10 -50.06 17.79
CA SER A 312 -3.08 -50.26 18.82
C SER A 312 -2.40 -48.97 19.26
N ALA A 313 -2.29 -48.84 20.58
CA ALA A 313 -1.64 -47.78 21.34
C ALA A 313 -0.12 -47.93 21.37
N SER A 314 0.61 -46.82 21.56
CA SER A 314 1.71 -46.71 22.54
C SER A 314 2.24 -45.28 22.63
N ALA A 315 2.68 -44.96 23.85
CA ALA A 315 2.98 -43.65 24.38
C ALA A 315 4.40 -43.12 24.08
N SER A 316 4.50 -41.77 24.09
CA SER A 316 5.54 -40.83 24.58
C SER A 316 7.02 -41.25 24.71
N PRO A 317 7.99 -40.33 24.50
CA PRO A 317 8.31 -39.37 25.56
C PRO A 317 8.65 -37.92 25.13
N VAL A 318 8.45 -37.07 26.15
CA VAL A 318 8.89 -35.70 26.37
C VAL A 318 10.40 -35.53 26.09
N ARG A 319 10.79 -34.41 25.47
CA ARG A 319 12.18 -33.95 25.41
C ARG A 319 12.28 -32.62 26.15
N ASP A 320 13.02 -32.67 27.26
CA ASP A 320 13.41 -31.54 28.09
C ASP A 320 14.24 -30.52 27.30
N GLU A 321 13.87 -29.25 27.43
CA GLU A 321 14.72 -28.09 27.13
C GLU A 321 15.65 -27.85 28.32
N ASN A 322 16.96 -27.83 28.06
CA ASN A 322 17.96 -27.31 28.99
C ASN A 322 18.57 -26.04 28.38
N PRO A 323 18.52 -24.88 29.05
CA PRO A 323 19.09 -23.64 28.56
C PRO A 323 20.54 -23.47 29.05
N ALA A 324 21.45 -23.17 28.13
CA ALA A 324 22.65 -22.32 28.26
C ALA A 324 23.74 -22.79 27.30
N THR A 325 24.20 -21.92 26.40
CA THR A 325 25.49 -21.20 26.53
C THR A 325 25.67 -20.32 25.29
N ALA A 326 25.87 -19.02 25.51
CA ALA A 326 26.26 -18.04 24.50
C ALA A 326 27.71 -18.26 24.06
N ASP A 327 27.92 -18.45 22.75
CA ASP A 327 28.93 -17.76 21.93
C ASP A 327 28.73 -18.24 20.47
N ALA A 328 27.66 -17.76 19.83
CA ALA A 328 27.42 -18.05 18.42
C ALA A 328 28.28 -17.08 17.61
N ALA A 329 29.25 -17.62 16.86
CA ALA A 329 29.97 -16.87 15.84
C ALA A 329 28.93 -16.14 14.96
N ARG A 330 28.92 -14.81 15.03
CA ARG A 330 27.97 -13.97 14.29
C ARG A 330 28.16 -14.30 12.80
N SER A 331 27.17 -14.96 12.23
CA SER A 331 27.21 -15.42 10.85
C SER A 331 26.23 -14.57 10.06
N ASP A 332 26.50 -14.40 8.77
CA ASP A 332 25.59 -13.66 7.91
C ASP A 332 24.27 -14.42 7.73
N GLU A 333 23.17 -13.69 7.72
CA GLU A 333 21.83 -14.23 7.53
C GLU A 333 21.14 -13.52 6.37
N GLY A 334 20.68 -14.28 5.37
CA GLY A 334 19.90 -13.76 4.25
C GLY A 334 20.41 -14.17 2.86
N PRO A 335 19.81 -13.62 1.79
CA PRO A 335 20.25 -13.89 0.42
C PRO A 335 21.70 -13.45 0.20
N ALA A 336 22.54 -14.36 -0.31
CA ALA A 336 23.98 -14.14 -0.47
C ALA A 336 24.31 -12.89 -1.31
N GLU A 337 23.57 -12.61 -2.38
CA GLU A 337 23.77 -11.41 -3.21
C GLU A 337 23.62 -10.10 -2.42
N ILE A 338 22.64 -10.04 -1.51
CA ILE A 338 22.34 -8.87 -0.69
C ILE A 338 23.37 -8.73 0.43
N VAL A 339 23.77 -9.85 1.05
CA VAL A 339 24.85 -9.89 2.04
C VAL A 339 26.16 -9.40 1.42
N ASP A 340 26.54 -9.94 0.26
CA ASP A 340 27.78 -9.57 -0.44
C ASP A 340 27.77 -8.08 -0.85
N ALA A 341 26.62 -7.58 -1.31
CA ALA A 341 26.45 -6.17 -1.64
C ALA A 341 26.59 -5.26 -0.42
N ALA A 342 25.96 -5.62 0.70
CA ALA A 342 26.04 -4.86 1.95
C ALA A 342 27.47 -4.84 2.49
N ARG A 343 28.17 -6.00 2.51
CA ARG A 343 29.58 -6.08 2.91
C ARG A 343 30.46 -5.19 2.05
N GLY A 344 30.33 -5.29 0.72
CA GLY A 344 31.08 -4.46 -0.21
C GLY A 344 30.84 -2.96 0.00
N LEU A 345 29.61 -2.56 0.35
CA LEU A 345 29.27 -1.17 0.60
C LEU A 345 29.84 -0.67 1.95
N VAL A 346 29.74 -1.47 3.01
CA VAL A 346 30.32 -1.15 4.33
C VAL A 346 31.85 -1.07 4.25
N ASP A 347 32.50 -2.00 3.57
CA ASP A 347 33.96 -1.99 3.37
C ASP A 347 34.41 -0.79 2.54
N ALA A 348 33.64 -0.41 1.51
CA ALA A 348 33.92 0.77 0.70
C ALA A 348 33.80 2.07 1.52
N LEU A 349 32.81 2.15 2.41
CA LEU A 349 32.66 3.29 3.33
C LEU A 349 33.81 3.36 4.34
N ALA A 350 34.24 2.22 4.87
CA ALA A 350 35.40 2.12 5.77
C ALA A 350 36.69 2.62 5.11
N ALA A 351 36.85 2.35 3.82
CA ALA A 351 38.03 2.72 3.04
C ALA A 351 38.04 4.18 2.59
N CYS A 352 36.94 4.93 2.75
CA CYS A 352 36.87 6.33 2.34
C CYS A 352 37.68 7.23 3.28
N GLY A 353 38.63 7.98 2.71
CA GLY A 353 39.47 8.94 3.46
C GLY A 353 38.96 10.38 3.47
N ASP A 354 37.92 10.70 2.70
CA ASP A 354 37.34 12.04 2.59
C ASP A 354 35.82 12.01 2.30
N ALA A 355 35.18 13.18 2.44
CA ALA A 355 33.74 13.34 2.21
C ALA A 355 33.34 13.09 0.75
N ALA A 356 34.20 13.44 -0.22
CA ALA A 356 33.91 13.25 -1.65
C ALA A 356 33.87 11.77 -2.06
N CYS A 357 34.61 10.91 -1.35
CA CYS A 357 34.53 9.46 -1.47
C CYS A 357 33.20 8.93 -0.93
N LEU A 358 32.80 9.38 0.27
CA LEU A 358 31.54 8.98 0.90
C LEU A 358 30.35 9.39 0.02
N GLU A 359 30.31 10.62 -0.48
CA GLU A 359 29.25 11.15 -1.35
C GLU A 359 28.95 10.26 -2.57
N LYS A 360 29.93 9.52 -3.09
CA LYS A 360 29.74 8.63 -4.26
C LYS A 360 29.04 7.32 -3.91
N LEU A 361 29.10 6.92 -2.64
CA LEU A 361 28.52 5.69 -2.11
C LEU A 361 27.10 5.92 -1.57
N TRP A 362 26.64 7.16 -1.50
CA TRP A 362 25.29 7.54 -1.08
C TRP A 362 24.39 7.88 -2.28
N GLU A 363 23.10 7.59 -2.17
CA GLU A 363 22.07 7.98 -3.16
C GLU A 363 21.95 9.52 -3.21
N GLU A 364 21.93 10.15 -2.02
CA GLU A 364 21.96 11.60 -1.87
C GLU A 364 23.32 12.04 -1.33
N PRO A 365 24.17 12.71 -2.13
CA PRO A 365 25.50 13.14 -1.68
C PRO A 365 25.47 13.98 -0.39
N GLY A 366 24.48 14.87 -0.24
CA GLY A 366 24.38 15.79 0.90
C GLY A 366 24.08 15.13 2.26
N SER A 367 23.69 13.85 2.28
CA SER A 367 23.41 13.10 3.50
C SER A 367 24.55 12.16 3.92
N ALA A 368 25.65 12.15 3.16
CA ALA A 368 26.77 11.24 3.37
C ALA A 368 27.38 11.36 4.77
N ARG A 369 27.44 10.23 5.47
CA ARG A 369 28.10 10.10 6.78
C ARG A 369 28.86 8.78 6.89
N PRO A 370 29.88 8.71 7.77
CA PRO A 370 30.51 7.44 8.15
C PRO A 370 29.49 6.48 8.80
N ILE A 371 29.79 5.19 8.74
CA ILE A 371 29.06 4.15 9.47
C ILE A 371 29.99 3.64 10.57
N ASP A 372 29.54 3.68 11.83
CA ASP A 372 30.37 3.29 12.98
C ASP A 372 30.73 1.81 12.96
N ALA A 373 29.84 0.98 12.40
CA ALA A 373 30.06 -0.44 12.22
C ALA A 373 31.11 -0.79 11.15
N ALA A 374 31.57 0.17 10.33
CA ALA A 374 32.49 -0.07 9.22
C ALA A 374 33.96 -0.31 9.65
N GLY A 375 34.29 -0.15 10.93
CA GLY A 375 35.68 -0.22 11.43
C GLY A 375 36.12 -1.55 12.08
N GLY A 376 35.25 -2.55 12.20
CA GLY A 376 35.53 -3.78 12.97
C GLY A 376 34.91 -5.05 12.39
N ASP A 377 34.96 -6.16 13.15
CA ASP A 377 34.30 -7.41 12.76
C ASP A 377 32.78 -7.28 12.90
N TYR A 378 32.06 -7.43 11.78
CA TYR A 378 30.61 -7.32 11.71
C TYR A 378 29.96 -8.51 10.97
N ALA A 379 28.73 -8.84 11.37
CA ALA A 379 27.83 -9.72 10.63
C ALA A 379 26.74 -8.91 9.94
N VAL A 380 26.25 -9.41 8.81
CA VAL A 380 25.17 -8.82 8.04
C VAL A 380 23.95 -9.71 8.14
N GLU A 381 22.85 -9.16 8.65
CA GLU A 381 21.55 -9.83 8.67
C GLU A 381 20.58 -9.07 7.76
N VAL A 382 20.12 -9.71 6.69
CA VAL A 382 19.13 -9.13 5.79
C VAL A 382 17.78 -9.09 6.48
N VAL A 383 17.26 -7.88 6.68
CA VAL A 383 15.95 -7.66 7.28
C VAL A 383 14.87 -7.87 6.23
N ASP A 384 15.06 -7.30 5.04
CA ASP A 384 14.09 -7.36 3.95
C ASP A 384 14.69 -6.93 2.59
N GLU A 385 14.06 -7.35 1.50
CA GLU A 385 14.43 -7.02 0.11
C GLU A 385 13.21 -6.59 -0.71
N TYR A 386 13.28 -5.39 -1.31
CA TYR A 386 12.21 -4.76 -2.08
C TYR A 386 12.69 -4.35 -3.48
N GLY A 387 12.77 -5.30 -4.41
CA GLY A 387 12.76 -5.04 -5.87
C GLY A 387 13.74 -3.97 -6.38
N GLY A 388 14.86 -3.75 -5.70
CA GLY A 388 15.79 -2.63 -5.95
C GLY A 388 16.15 -1.79 -4.71
N ALA A 389 15.59 -2.09 -3.55
CA ALA A 389 16.05 -1.61 -2.25
C ALA A 389 16.21 -2.81 -1.29
N ALA A 390 17.06 -2.69 -0.29
CA ALA A 390 17.23 -3.70 0.75
C ALA A 390 17.58 -3.03 2.08
N ALA A 391 17.13 -3.63 3.17
CA ALA A 391 17.53 -3.22 4.51
C ALA A 391 18.24 -4.35 5.23
N VAL A 392 19.38 -4.01 5.81
CA VAL A 392 20.28 -4.95 6.45
C VAL A 392 20.68 -4.43 7.82
N ARG A 393 20.78 -5.32 8.80
CA ARG A 393 21.44 -5.03 10.08
C ARG A 393 22.91 -5.32 9.94
N ILE A 394 23.73 -4.36 10.29
CA ILE A 394 25.16 -4.51 10.50
C ILE A 394 25.37 -4.64 12.00
N VAL A 395 25.73 -5.85 12.43
CA VAL A 395 25.84 -6.22 13.83
C VAL A 395 27.31 -6.36 14.21
N THR A 396 27.81 -5.46 15.05
CA THR A 396 29.14 -5.56 15.66
C THR A 396 29.03 -6.03 17.11
N ALA A 397 30.14 -6.03 17.85
CA ALA A 397 30.12 -6.29 19.29
C ALA A 397 29.55 -5.12 20.11
N GLU A 398 29.65 -3.90 19.59
CA GLU A 398 29.39 -2.67 20.35
C GLU A 398 28.18 -1.92 19.83
N VAL A 399 27.89 -2.04 18.53
CA VAL A 399 26.86 -1.28 17.81
C VAL A 399 26.10 -2.19 16.86
N THR A 400 24.78 -1.99 16.81
CA THR A 400 23.92 -2.55 15.75
C THR A 400 23.37 -1.38 14.94
N GLN A 401 23.71 -1.34 13.64
CA GLN A 401 23.24 -0.30 12.74
C GLN A 401 22.35 -0.90 11.65
N VAL A 402 21.27 -0.22 11.31
CA VAL A 402 20.41 -0.58 10.18
C VAL A 402 20.85 0.24 8.97
N LEU A 403 21.28 -0.43 7.92
CA LEU A 403 21.66 0.16 6.65
C LEU A 403 20.54 -0.07 5.63
N VAL A 404 20.06 1.02 5.05
CA VAL A 404 19.13 1.01 3.91
C VAL A 404 19.93 1.27 2.65
N MET A 405 19.89 0.33 1.71
CA MET A 405 20.58 0.43 0.43
C MET A 405 19.62 0.34 -0.75
N VAL A 406 19.93 1.09 -1.81
CA VAL A 406 19.15 1.14 -3.05
C VAL A 406 20.02 0.83 -4.26
N ARG A 407 19.43 0.22 -5.28
CA ARG A 407 20.11 -0.18 -6.50
C ARG A 407 19.88 0.84 -7.60
N GLU A 408 20.93 1.59 -7.95
CA GLU A 408 20.95 2.53 -9.07
C GLU A 408 21.97 2.08 -10.12
N GLU A 409 21.61 2.10 -11.41
CA GLU A 409 22.56 1.79 -12.51
C GLU A 409 23.41 0.51 -12.31
N LYS A 410 22.82 -0.51 -11.65
CA LYS A 410 23.46 -1.80 -11.27
C LYS A 410 24.48 -1.75 -10.13
N ARG A 411 24.58 -0.64 -9.39
CA ARG A 411 25.36 -0.52 -8.15
C ARG A 411 24.44 -0.28 -6.95
N TRP A 412 24.86 -0.74 -5.78
CA TRP A 412 24.18 -0.46 -4.52
C TRP A 412 24.73 0.82 -3.90
N LEU A 413 23.84 1.67 -3.40
CA LEU A 413 24.15 2.93 -2.73
C LEU A 413 23.46 2.99 -1.38
N VAL A 414 24.11 3.65 -0.42
CA VAL A 414 23.52 3.96 0.88
C VAL A 414 22.47 5.03 0.69
N ARG A 415 21.25 4.75 1.14
CA ARG A 415 20.23 5.77 1.26
C ARG A 415 20.27 6.38 2.65
N GLU A 416 20.22 5.52 3.66
CA GLU A 416 20.13 5.92 5.07
C GLU A 416 20.80 4.87 5.98
N VAL A 417 21.21 5.32 7.17
CA VAL A 417 21.83 4.49 8.21
C VAL A 417 21.22 4.87 9.55
N TYR A 418 20.85 3.92 10.39
CA TYR A 418 20.26 4.20 11.69
C TYR A 418 21.02 3.45 12.79
N ASP A 419 21.31 4.10 13.91
CA ASP A 419 21.69 3.40 15.12
C ASP A 419 20.43 2.86 15.80
N LEU A 420 20.45 1.58 16.21
CA LEU A 420 19.38 0.98 16.99
C LEU A 420 19.20 1.67 18.36
N ALA A 421 20.23 2.35 18.87
CA ALA A 421 20.22 3.08 20.15
C ALA A 421 19.55 4.47 20.06
N ASP A 422 19.35 5.03 18.86
CA ASP A 422 18.83 6.39 18.65
C ASP A 422 17.29 6.46 18.50
N GLN A 423 16.54 5.44 18.94
CA GLN A 423 15.08 5.49 18.96
C GLN A 423 14.55 6.08 20.28
N PRO A 424 13.67 7.10 20.25
CA PRO A 424 13.10 7.72 21.46
C PRO A 424 12.17 6.80 22.25
#